data_AF-A0A0B6YHL2-F1
#
_entry.id   AF-A0A0B6YHL2-F1
#
_cell.length_a   1.000
_cell.length_b   1.000
_cell.length_c   1.000
_cell.angle_alpha   90.00
_cell.angle_beta   90.00
_cell.angle_gamma   90.00
#
_symmetry.space_group_name_H-M   'P 1'
#
loop_
_entity.id
_entity.type
_entity.pdbx_description
1 polymer ?
#
loop_
_entity_poly.entity_id
_entity_poly.type
_entity_poly.pdbx_seq_one_letter_code
_entity_poly.pdbx_strand_id
1 'polypeptide(L)' 'MKSLMVVSQLNDPFYIDYDGEFAKYIIDRAKGSGLIEEGANVTELEANLVMQFFSPLVLSQRLLVDQTKEPCSSILCT' A
#
# COMPACT_ATOMS: atom_id res chain seq x y z
N MET A 1 2.28 10.84 -12.40
CA MET A 1 2.02 9.76 -11.43
C MET A 1 0.80 8.94 -11.84
N LYS A 2 1.05 7.78 -12.43
CA LYS A 2 0.04 6.82 -12.90
C LYS A 2 0.48 5.41 -12.54
N SER A 3 -0.47 4.58 -12.14
CA SER A 3 -0.27 3.15 -12.02
C SER A 3 -1.56 2.41 -12.37
N LEU A 4 -1.42 1.25 -13.01
CA LEU A 4 -2.47 0.28 -13.18
C LEU A 4 -2.10 -0.98 -12.39
N MET A 5 -3.00 -1.39 -11.51
CA MET A 5 -2.84 -2.60 -10.73
C MET A 5 -4.04 -3.51 -10.97
N VAL A 6 -3.77 -4.77 -11.28
CA VAL A 6 -4.78 -5.80 -11.45
C VAL A 6 -4.61 -6.81 -10.34
N VAL A 7 -5.68 -7.03 -9.58
CA VAL A 7 -5.72 -7.97 -8.46
C VAL A 7 -6.72 -9.09 -8.74
N SER A 8 -6.46 -10.26 -8.17
CA SER A 8 -7.40 -11.38 -8.17
C SER A 8 -8.61 -11.06 -7.29
N GLN A 9 -9.65 -11.91 -7.34
CA GLN A 9 -10.79 -11.82 -6.42
C GLN A 9 -10.39 -12.00 -4.94
N LEU A 10 -9.21 -12.58 -4.68
CA LEU A 10 -8.65 -12.75 -3.33
C LEU A 10 -7.77 -11.57 -2.90
N ASN A 11 -7.70 -10.50 -3.71
CA ASN A 11 -6.80 -9.36 -3.55
C ASN A 11 -5.32 -9.69 -3.75
N ASP A 12 -4.98 -10.76 -4.45
CA ASP A 12 -3.58 -11.04 -4.79
C ASP A 12 -3.16 -10.23 -6.03
N PRO A 13 -2.02 -9.52 -6.02
CA PRO A 13 -1.54 -8.79 -7.18
C PRO A 13 -1.17 -9.73 -8.33
N PHE A 14 -1.82 -9.56 -9.48
CA PHE A 14 -1.53 -10.34 -10.71
C PHE A 14 -0.69 -9.54 -11.71
N TYR A 15 -0.88 -8.23 -11.75
CA TYR A 15 -0.16 -7.33 -12.66
C TYR A 15 -0.02 -5.94 -12.04
N ILE A 16 1.13 -5.31 -12.27
CA ILE A 16 1.33 -3.91 -11.95
C ILE A 16 2.12 -3.22 -13.07
N ASP A 17 1.63 -2.07 -13.49
CA ASP A 17 2.30 -1.13 -14.38
C ASP A 17 2.32 0.25 -13.73
N TYR A 18 3.42 0.98 -13.88
CA TYR A 18 3.61 2.25 -13.20
C TYR A 18 4.63 3.15 -13.92
N ASP A 19 4.44 4.46 -13.79
CA ASP A 19 5.46 5.44 -14.18
C ASP A 19 6.54 5.61 -13.09
N GLY A 20 7.69 6.16 -13.47
CA GLY A 20 8.81 6.37 -12.53
C GLY A 20 8.48 7.33 -11.39
N GLU A 21 7.57 8.28 -11.61
CA GLU A 21 7.08 9.17 -10.55
C GLU A 21 6.31 8.39 -9.48
N PHE A 22 5.46 7.45 -9.88
CA PHE A 22 4.72 6.58 -8.95
C PHE A 22 5.67 5.68 -8.17
N ALA A 23 6.64 5.06 -8.83
CA ALA A 23 7.64 4.23 -8.14
C ALA A 23 8.38 5.01 -7.05
N LYS A 24 8.85 6.22 -7.40
CA LYS A 24 9.52 7.11 -6.44
C LYS A 24 8.60 7.47 -5.27
N TYR A 25 7.36 7.85 -5.56
CA TYR A 25 6.37 8.19 -4.54
C TYR A 25 6.13 7.06 -3.54
N ILE A 26 5.96 5.82 -4.01
CA ILE A 26 5.72 4.67 -3.14
C ILE A 26 6.96 4.35 -2.30
N ILE A 27 8.15 4.37 -2.91
CA ILE A 27 9.41 4.08 -2.20
C ILE A 27 9.65 5.13 -1.10
N ASP A 28 9.48 6.41 -1.41
CA ASP A 28 9.65 7.50 -0.44
C ASP A 28 8.64 7.36 0.71
N ARG A 29 7.39 7.00 0.39
CA ARG A 29 6.35 6.74 1.39
C ARG A 29 6.66 5.53 2.27
N ALA A 30 7.20 4.46 1.68
CA ALA A 30 7.56 3.24 2.39
C ALA A 30 8.76 3.42 3.32
N LYS A 31 9.75 4.21 2.91
CA LYS A 31 10.84 4.64 3.79
C LYS A 31 10.28 5.46 4.96
N GLY A 32 9.41 6.43 4.68
CA GLY A 32 8.77 7.24 5.70
C GLY A 32 7.90 6.46 6.70
N SER A 33 7.35 5.31 6.29
CA SER A 33 6.57 4.43 7.17
C SER A 33 7.39 3.28 7.78
N GLY A 34 8.71 3.22 7.56
CA GLY A 34 9.58 2.16 8.08
C GLY A 34 9.36 0.78 7.45
N LEU A 35 8.68 0.71 6.30
CA LEU A 35 8.49 -0.54 5.56
C LEU A 35 9.72 -0.94 4.73
N ILE A 36 10.57 0.05 4.44
CA ILE A 36 11.85 -0.12 3.78
C ILE A 36 12.91 0.57 4.64
N GLU A 37 14.05 -0.09 4.84
CA GLU A 37 15.18 0.49 5.57
C GLU A 37 15.74 1.72 4.84
N GLU A 38 16.12 2.75 5.60
CA GLU A 38 16.80 3.94 5.07
C GLU A 38 18.19 3.55 4.54
N GLY A 39 18.28 3.30 3.23
CA GLY A 39 19.51 2.89 2.55
C GLY A 39 19.32 1.69 1.62
N ALA A 40 18.17 1.02 1.66
CA ALA A 40 17.85 -0.04 0.72
C ALA A 40 17.84 0.51 -0.72
N ASN A 41 18.65 -0.11 -1.58
CA ASN A 41 18.73 0.24 -2.99
C ASN A 41 17.63 -0.50 -3.75
N VAL A 42 16.44 0.09 -3.77
CA VAL A 42 15.24 -0.50 -4.39
C VAL A 42 15.26 -0.16 -5.88
N THR A 43 15.57 -1.15 -6.71
CA THR A 43 15.64 -1.01 -8.16
C THR A 43 14.30 -1.17 -8.85
N GLU A 44 13.39 -1.94 -8.26
CA GLU A 44 12.04 -2.22 -8.78
C GLU A 44 10.99 -2.13 -7.67
N LEU A 45 9.79 -1.73 -8.04
CA LEU A 45 8.70 -1.56 -7.09
C LEU A 45 7.96 -2.89 -6.90
N GLU A 46 8.02 -3.44 -5.69
CA GLU A 46 7.30 -4.66 -5.35
C GLU A 46 5.79 -4.42 -5.25
N ALA A 47 4.99 -5.28 -5.89
CA ALA A 47 3.54 -5.19 -5.87
C ALA A 47 2.96 -5.29 -4.43
N ASN A 48 3.60 -6.06 -3.56
CA ASN A 48 3.21 -6.16 -2.14
C ASN A 48 3.30 -4.80 -1.43
N LEU A 49 4.32 -4.01 -1.77
CA LEU A 49 4.55 -2.69 -1.21
C LEU A 49 3.44 -1.72 -1.61
N VAL A 50 3.01 -1.82 -2.87
CA VAL A 50 1.86 -1.06 -3.38
C VAL A 50 0.56 -1.52 -2.71
N MET A 51 0.35 -2.83 -2.53
CA MET A 51 -0.81 -3.37 -1.83
C MET A 51 -0.89 -2.90 -0.37
N GLN A 52 0.22 -2.72 0.33
CA GLN A 52 0.19 -2.21 1.69
C GLN A 52 -0.37 -0.79 1.79
N PHE A 53 -0.26 0.01 0.73
CA PHE A 53 -0.83 1.36 0.69
C PHE A 53 -2.20 1.43 0.03
N PHE A 54 -2.46 0.56 -0.93
CA PHE A 54 -3.62 0.66 -1.83
C PHE A 54 -4.54 -0.56 -1.85
N SER A 55 -4.31 -1.57 -1.00
CA SER A 55 -5.26 -2.68 -0.92
C SER A 55 -6.65 -2.15 -0.59
N PRO A 56 -7.72 -2.69 -1.21
CA PRO A 56 -9.08 -2.29 -0.90
C PRO A 56 -9.36 -2.36 0.60
N LEU A 57 -8.80 -3.34 1.30
CA LEU A 57 -8.94 -3.49 2.75
C LEU A 57 -8.28 -2.34 3.53
N VAL A 58 -7.04 -1.97 3.20
CA VAL A 58 -6.34 -0.82 3.83
C VAL A 58 -7.05 0.49 3.51
N LEU A 59 -7.49 0.68 2.26
CA LEU A 59 -8.22 1.86 1.84
C LEU A 59 -9.59 1.96 2.50
N SER A 60 -10.32 0.85 2.62
CA SER A 60 -11.61 0.79 3.33
C SER A 60 -11.41 1.09 4.82
N GLN A 61 -10.39 0.54 5.47
CA GLN A 61 -10.06 0.87 6.86
C GLN A 61 -9.75 2.35 7.02
N ARG A 62 -8.96 2.92 6.12
CA ARG A 62 -8.59 4.34 6.16
C ARG A 62 -9.79 5.25 5.91
N LEU A 63 -10.64 4.91 4.92
CA LEU A 63 -11.89 5.61 4.67
C LEU A 63 -12.79 5.59 5.90
N LEU A 64 -12.91 4.44 6.56
CA LEU A 64 -13.69 4.31 7.79
C LEU A 64 -13.11 5.20 8.88
N VAL A 65 -11.80 5.14 9.16
CA VAL A 65 -11.11 6.03 10.12
C VAL A 65 -11.39 7.50 9.83
N ASP A 66 -11.24 7.92 8.57
CA ASP A 66 -11.39 9.32 8.17
C ASP A 66 -12.86 9.78 8.27
N GLN A 67 -13.83 8.90 8.03
CA GLN A 67 -15.26 9.22 8.08
C GLN A 67 -15.89 9.10 9.47
N THR A 68 -15.49 8.11 10.27
CA THR A 68 -16.12 7.81 11.57
C THR A 68 -15.34 8.37 12.75
N LYS A 69 -14.08 8.80 12.56
CA LYS A 69 -13.09 9.11 13.63
C LYS A 69 -12.85 7.98 14.62
N GLU A 70 -13.42 6.80 14.38
CA GLU A 70 -13.20 5.60 15.16
C GLU A 70 -12.52 4.56 14.26
N PRO A 71 -11.19 4.37 14.36
CA PRO A 71 -10.58 3.18 13.78
C PRO A 71 -11.32 1.98 14.34
N CYS A 72 -11.82 1.09 13.47
CA CYS A 72 -12.36 -0.19 13.90
C CYS A 72 -11.39 -0.77 14.92
N SER A 73 -11.82 -0.77 16.17
CA SER A 73 -10.97 -1.12 17.30
C SER A 73 -10.48 -2.55 17.07
N SER A 74 -9.20 -2.75 17.34
CA SER A 74 -8.51 -4.03 17.29
C SER A 74 -9.44 -5.17 17.70
N ILE A 75 -9.55 -6.21 16.87
CA ILE A 75 -10.11 -7.48 17.30
C ILE A 75 -9.15 -8.00 18.38
N LEU A 76 -9.54 -7.81 19.64
CA LEU A 76 -8.91 -8.47 20.78
C LEU A 76 -9.21 -9.96 20.64
N CYS A 77 -8.27 -10.71 20.09
CA CYS A 77 -8.26 -12.15 20.23
C CYS A 77 -7.87 -12.47 21.68
N THR A 78 -8.88 -12.74 22.50
CA THR A 78 -8.73 -13.42 23.80
C THR A 78 -8.56 -14.91 23.61
#